data_AF-A0A1H7BSI2-F1
#
_entry.id   AF-A0A1H7BSI2-F1
#
_cell.length_a   1.000
_cell.length_b   1.000
_cell.length_c   1.000
_cell.angle_alpha   90.00
_cell.angle_beta   90.00
_cell.angle_gamma   90.00
#
_symmetry.space_group_name_H-M   'P 1'
#
loop_
_entity.id
_entity.type
_entity.pdbx_description
1 polymer ?
#
loop_
_entity_poly.entity_id
_entity_poly.type
_entity_poly.pdbx_seq_one_letter_code
_entity_poly.pdbx_strand_id
1 'polypeptide(L)'
;MGTPLPRDPIADAQRNWERHGWGDVAAPMAAITAIMRTQQILLARIETVLKPFGLTFARYELLALLSFARSGALPMNKASALLQVHPTSVTNAVDRLEKAALVVRSPHPTDGRTTLIELTADGRTLAKKATAALNAEVFGKSGFGDDDVDHLIRVLGTFRRDAGDFTEE
;
A
#
# COMPACT_ATOMS: atom_id res chain seq x y z
N MET A 1 -4.88 -18.82 -14.25
CA MET A 1 -6.13 -18.15 -13.83
C MET A 1 -7.28 -19.04 -14.23
N GLY A 2 -8.27 -19.24 -13.35
CA GLY A 2 -9.48 -19.99 -13.70
C GLY A 2 -10.37 -19.20 -14.67
N THR A 3 -11.28 -19.90 -15.35
CA THR A 3 -12.29 -19.29 -16.23
C THR A 3 -13.13 -18.27 -15.46
N PRO A 4 -13.39 -17.07 -16.00
CA PRO A 4 -14.27 -16.09 -15.36
C PRO A 4 -15.65 -16.69 -15.04
N LEU A 5 -16.21 -16.33 -13.89
CA LEU A 5 -17.56 -16.72 -13.53
C LEU A 5 -18.58 -15.98 -14.41
N PRO A 6 -19.73 -16.59 -14.74
CA PRO A 6 -20.76 -15.97 -15.57
C PRO A 6 -21.54 -14.84 -14.86
N ARG A 7 -21.39 -14.71 -13.54
CA ARG A 7 -22.01 -13.67 -12.71
C ARG A 7 -21.05 -13.19 -11.63
N ASP A 8 -21.28 -11.98 -11.12
CA ASP A 8 -20.52 -11.43 -10.03
C ASP A 8 -20.85 -12.15 -8.70
N PRO A 9 -19.88 -12.88 -8.09
CA PRO A 9 -20.11 -13.59 -6.84
C PRO A 9 -20.42 -12.65 -5.67
N ILE A 10 -20.01 -11.38 -5.70
CA ILE A 10 -20.29 -10.42 -4.62
C ILE A 10 -21.74 -9.94 -4.71
N ALA A 11 -22.23 -9.63 -5.90
CA ALA A 11 -23.65 -9.36 -6.13
C ALA A 11 -24.53 -10.58 -5.79
N ASP A 12 -24.08 -11.80 -6.09
CA ASP A 12 -24.76 -13.02 -5.67
C ASP A 12 -24.80 -13.14 -4.13
N ALA A 13 -23.70 -12.84 -3.44
CA ALA A 13 -23.64 -12.82 -1.97
C ALA A 13 -24.59 -11.78 -1.37
N GLN A 14 -24.66 -10.57 -1.94
CA GLN A 14 -25.63 -9.55 -1.49
C GLN A 14 -27.07 -10.05 -1.56
N ARG A 15 -27.47 -10.61 -2.71
CA ARG A 15 -28.83 -11.16 -2.87
C ARG A 15 -29.12 -12.32 -1.92
N ASN A 16 -28.10 -13.11 -1.58
CA ASN A 16 -28.24 -14.14 -0.57
C ASN A 16 -28.50 -13.53 0.81
N TRP A 17 -27.78 -12.47 1.22
CA TRP A 17 -28.02 -11.77 2.48
C TRP A 17 -29.45 -11.22 2.57
N GLU A 18 -29.93 -10.58 1.51
CA GLU A 18 -31.29 -10.05 1.42
C GLU A 18 -32.33 -11.16 1.64
N ARG A 19 -32.16 -12.31 0.96
CA ARG A 19 -33.06 -13.46 1.09
C ARG A 19 -33.08 -14.09 2.49
N HIS A 20 -32.00 -13.96 3.24
CA HIS A 20 -31.91 -14.46 4.62
C HIS A 20 -32.43 -13.46 5.66
N GLY A 21 -32.99 -12.32 5.23
CA GLY A 21 -33.59 -11.32 6.11
C GLY A 21 -32.61 -10.27 6.65
N TRP A 22 -31.38 -10.20 6.11
CA TRP A 22 -30.35 -9.22 6.50
C TRP A 22 -30.24 -8.06 5.50
N GLY A 23 -31.39 -7.57 5.01
CA GLY A 23 -31.43 -6.58 3.94
C GLY A 23 -30.81 -5.23 4.30
N ASP A 24 -30.87 -4.84 5.57
CA ASP A 24 -30.28 -3.60 6.11
C ASP A 24 -28.75 -3.57 6.05
N VAL A 25 -28.10 -4.74 6.12
CA VAL A 25 -26.63 -4.86 6.09
C VAL A 25 -26.09 -5.52 4.82
N ALA A 26 -26.96 -5.98 3.90
CA ALA A 26 -26.55 -6.68 2.69
C ALA A 26 -25.62 -5.83 1.80
N ALA A 27 -25.99 -4.57 1.54
CA ALA A 27 -25.18 -3.67 0.74
C ALA A 27 -23.84 -3.29 1.42
N PRO A 28 -23.80 -2.90 2.72
CA PRO A 28 -22.53 -2.73 3.44
C PRO A 28 -21.61 -3.97 3.40
N MET A 29 -22.17 -5.17 3.58
CA MET A 29 -21.42 -6.42 3.47
C MET A 29 -20.79 -6.60 2.08
N ALA A 30 -21.58 -6.34 1.02
CA ALA A 30 -21.11 -6.42 -0.36
C ALA A 30 -19.98 -5.41 -0.63
N ALA A 31 -20.12 -4.17 -0.15
CA ALA A 31 -19.11 -3.13 -0.29
C ALA A 31 -17.78 -3.52 0.39
N ILE A 32 -17.82 -3.99 1.64
CA ILE A 32 -16.61 -4.46 2.35
C ILE A 32 -15.96 -5.63 1.59
N THR A 33 -16.76 -6.58 1.12
CA THR A 33 -16.26 -7.73 0.34
C THR A 33 -15.62 -7.29 -0.97
N ALA A 34 -16.20 -6.29 -1.65
CA ALA A 34 -15.66 -5.70 -2.87
C ALA A 34 -14.31 -5.00 -2.63
N ILE A 35 -14.16 -4.27 -1.51
CA ILE A 35 -12.89 -3.65 -1.13
C ILE A 35 -11.82 -4.74 -0.91
N MET A 36 -12.13 -5.77 -0.12
CA MET A 36 -11.18 -6.87 0.15
C MET A 36 -10.76 -7.58 -1.14
N ARG A 37 -11.70 -7.85 -2.05
CA ARG A 37 -11.39 -8.51 -3.31
C ARG A 37 -10.56 -7.61 -4.23
N THR A 38 -10.90 -6.33 -4.32
CA THR A 38 -10.16 -5.34 -5.11
C THR A 38 -8.73 -5.17 -4.59
N GLN A 39 -8.55 -5.10 -3.26
CA GLN A 39 -7.23 -5.07 -2.63
C GLN A 39 -6.37 -6.27 -3.05
N GLN A 40 -6.92 -7.48 -3.02
CA GLN A 40 -6.20 -8.68 -3.45
C GLN A 40 -5.76 -8.61 -4.92
N ILE A 41 -6.63 -8.09 -5.80
CA ILE A 41 -6.32 -7.92 -7.23
C ILE A 41 -5.20 -6.90 -7.42
N LEU A 42 -5.30 -5.73 -6.78
CA LEU A 42 -4.31 -4.67 -6.87
C LEU A 42 -2.96 -5.12 -6.32
N LEU A 43 -2.94 -5.76 -5.15
CA LEU A 43 -1.72 -6.30 -4.56
C LEU A 43 -1.04 -7.32 -5.47
N ALA A 44 -1.80 -8.25 -6.06
CA ALA A 44 -1.24 -9.23 -7.00
C ALA A 44 -0.64 -8.58 -8.25
N ARG A 45 -1.27 -7.51 -8.79
CA ARG A 45 -0.72 -6.75 -9.93
C ARG A 45 0.59 -6.05 -9.54
N ILE A 46 0.60 -5.38 -8.40
CA ILE A 46 1.78 -4.69 -7.86
C ILE A 46 2.92 -5.69 -7.64
N GLU A 47 2.67 -6.81 -6.97
CA GLU A 47 3.69 -7.83 -6.71
C GLU A 47 4.24 -8.44 -8.00
N THR A 48 3.40 -8.62 -9.02
CA THR A 48 3.85 -9.10 -10.34
C THR A 48 4.85 -8.12 -10.97
N VAL A 49 4.57 -6.81 -10.91
CA VAL A 49 5.45 -5.77 -11.45
C VAL A 49 6.72 -5.60 -10.60
N LEU A 50 6.65 -5.81 -9.29
CA LEU A 50 7.79 -5.69 -8.38
C LEU A 50 8.71 -6.91 -8.37
N LYS A 51 8.22 -8.08 -8.81
CA LYS A 51 8.96 -9.34 -8.82
C LYS A 51 10.33 -9.26 -9.51
N PRO A 52 10.50 -8.66 -10.71
CA PRO A 52 11.80 -8.51 -11.35
C PRO A 52 12.80 -7.67 -10.56
N PHE A 53 12.33 -6.80 -9.66
CA PHE A 53 13.17 -5.97 -8.79
C PHE A 53 13.53 -6.66 -7.47
N GLY A 54 13.04 -7.88 -7.22
CA GLY A 54 13.24 -8.60 -5.96
C GLY A 54 12.49 -7.96 -4.77
N LEU A 55 11.52 -7.10 -5.03
CA LEU A 55 10.78 -6.34 -4.02
C LEU A 55 9.40 -6.94 -3.74
N THR A 56 8.96 -6.78 -2.49
CA THR A 56 7.54 -6.87 -2.12
C THR A 56 6.96 -5.46 -2.09
N PHE A 57 5.63 -5.32 -2.07
CA PHE A 57 5.02 -3.98 -2.00
C PHE A 57 5.47 -3.19 -0.77
N ALA A 58 5.42 -3.79 0.42
CA ALA A 58 5.87 -3.14 1.66
C ALA A 58 7.34 -2.66 1.61
N ARG A 59 8.24 -3.40 0.95
CA ARG A 59 9.64 -2.99 0.79
C ARG A 59 9.79 -1.88 -0.24
N TYR A 60 9.02 -1.93 -1.32
CA TYR A 60 8.94 -0.82 -2.28
C TYR A 60 8.42 0.45 -1.60
N GLU A 61 7.36 0.39 -0.81
CA GLU A 61 6.77 1.56 -0.15
C GLU A 61 7.77 2.26 0.77
N LEU A 62 8.59 1.49 1.51
CA LEU A 62 9.66 2.06 2.32
C LEU A 62 10.73 2.76 1.46
N LEU A 63 11.15 2.15 0.34
CA LEU A 63 12.11 2.78 -0.58
C LEU A 63 11.53 4.06 -1.22
N ALA A 64 10.27 4.02 -1.64
CA ALA A 64 9.55 5.15 -2.22
C ALA A 64 9.41 6.29 -1.20
N LEU A 65 8.97 5.98 0.01
CA LEU A 65 8.85 6.96 1.10
C LEU A 65 10.19 7.67 1.37
N LEU A 66 11.28 6.91 1.50
CA LEU A 66 12.60 7.48 1.71
C LEU A 66 13.05 8.32 0.50
N SER A 67 12.68 7.93 -0.73
CA SER A 67 13.07 8.66 -1.94
C SER A 67 12.44 10.05 -2.06
N PHE A 68 11.28 10.25 -1.42
CA PHE A 68 10.61 11.56 -1.35
C PHE A 68 11.07 12.39 -0.14
N ALA A 69 11.75 11.77 0.83
CA ALA A 69 12.33 12.50 1.94
C ALA A 69 13.49 13.38 1.44
N ARG A 70 13.53 14.66 1.87
CA ARG A 70 14.52 15.64 1.41
C ARG A 70 15.98 15.18 1.57
N SER A 71 16.27 14.45 2.64
CA SER A 71 17.60 13.87 2.93
C SER A 71 17.78 12.45 2.40
N GLY A 72 16.72 11.80 1.89
CA GLY A 72 16.73 10.37 1.63
C GLY A 72 16.73 9.50 2.89
N ALA A 73 16.46 10.08 4.06
CA ALA A 73 16.50 9.41 5.35
C ALA A 73 15.32 9.78 6.24
N LEU A 74 14.82 8.82 7.03
CA LEU A 74 13.75 9.04 8.01
C LEU A 74 13.98 8.23 9.30
N PRO A 75 13.57 8.75 10.46
CA PRO A 75 13.46 7.95 11.69
C PRO A 75 12.54 6.73 11.49
N MET A 76 12.87 5.60 12.11
CA MET A 76 12.05 4.37 12.02
C MET A 76 10.60 4.57 12.46
N ASN A 77 10.37 5.29 13.57
CA ASN A 77 9.03 5.58 14.07
C ASN A 77 8.22 6.45 13.09
N LYS A 78 8.87 7.42 12.45
CA LYS A 78 8.25 8.26 11.42
C LYS A 78 7.90 7.46 10.17
N ALA A 79 8.77 6.54 9.75
CA ALA A 79 8.46 5.63 8.65
C ALA A 79 7.24 4.74 8.98
N SER A 80 7.17 4.21 10.21
CA SER A 80 6.02 3.42 10.68
C SER A 80 4.70 4.20 10.63
N ALA A 81 4.72 5.44 11.11
CA ALA A 81 3.56 6.32 11.09
C ALA A 81 3.13 6.67 9.66
N LEU A 82 4.06 7.06 8.79
CA LEU A 82 3.73 7.45 7.41
C LEU A 82 3.26 6.28 6.55
N LEU A 83 3.79 5.07 6.79
CA LEU A 83 3.33 3.85 6.11
C LEU A 83 2.09 3.23 6.75
N GLN A 84 1.62 3.75 7.89
CA GLN A 84 0.47 3.22 8.64
C GLN A 84 0.59 1.70 8.92
N VAL A 85 1.79 1.26 9.29
CA VAL A 85 2.08 -0.14 9.65
C VAL A 85 2.68 -0.24 11.04
N HIS A 86 2.58 -1.42 11.63
CA HIS A 86 3.20 -1.70 12.92
C HIS A 86 4.74 -1.55 12.85
N PRO A 87 5.41 -1.06 13.90
CA PRO A 87 6.87 -0.88 13.92
C PRO A 87 7.65 -2.16 13.53
N THR A 88 7.20 -3.33 13.98
CA THR A 88 7.79 -4.63 13.62
C THR A 88 7.80 -4.87 12.09
N SER A 89 6.77 -4.42 11.38
CA SER A 89 6.71 -4.53 9.91
C SER A 89 7.79 -3.67 9.25
N VAL A 90 8.01 -2.46 9.75
CA VAL A 90 9.11 -1.58 9.30
C VAL A 90 10.46 -2.23 9.58
N THR A 91 10.68 -2.73 10.80
CA THR A 91 11.93 -3.42 11.16
C THR A 91 12.25 -4.55 10.19
N ASN A 92 11.28 -5.44 9.95
CA ASN A 92 11.43 -6.56 9.03
C ASN A 92 11.74 -6.10 7.59
N ALA A 93 11.10 -5.02 7.14
CA ALA A 93 11.35 -4.45 5.81
C ALA A 93 12.77 -3.87 5.72
N VAL A 94 13.20 -3.11 6.73
CA VAL A 94 14.54 -2.53 6.79
C VAL A 94 15.61 -3.63 6.83
N ASP A 95 15.46 -4.67 7.65
CA ASP A 95 16.44 -5.76 7.73
C ASP A 95 16.66 -6.43 6.37
N ARG A 96 15.57 -6.66 5.63
CA ARG A 96 15.61 -7.25 4.28
C ARG A 96 16.26 -6.32 3.26
N LEU A 97 16.02 -5.01 3.36
CA LEU A 97 16.57 -4.00 2.44
C LEU A 97 18.04 -3.69 2.74
N GLU A 98 18.43 -3.67 4.01
CA GLU A 98 19.81 -3.47 4.47
C GLU A 98 20.68 -4.67 4.07
N LYS A 99 20.17 -5.90 4.24
CA LYS A 99 20.82 -7.11 3.72
C LYS A 99 21.03 -7.08 2.20
N ALA A 100 20.18 -6.36 1.48
CA ALA A 100 20.30 -6.15 0.03
C ALA A 100 21.12 -4.90 -0.34
N ALA A 101 21.73 -4.21 0.64
CA ALA A 101 22.49 -2.97 0.48
C ALA A 101 21.69 -1.80 -0.14
N LEU A 102 20.36 -1.81 -0.02
CA LEU A 102 19.48 -0.76 -0.56
C LEU A 102 19.22 0.36 0.45
N VAL A 103 19.36 0.06 1.74
CA VAL A 103 19.29 1.05 2.82
C VAL A 103 20.42 0.79 3.82
N VAL A 104 20.71 1.77 4.65
CA VAL A 104 21.58 1.64 5.82
C VAL A 104 20.92 2.28 7.03
N ARG A 105 21.23 1.77 8.22
CA ARG A 105 20.90 2.42 9.48
C ARG A 105 22.03 3.35 9.93
N SER A 106 21.68 4.54 10.38
CA SER A 106 22.62 5.49 10.97
C SER A 106 22.03 6.13 12.23
N PRO A 107 22.86 6.50 13.23
CA PRO A 107 22.38 7.27 14.38
C PRO A 107 21.94 8.68 13.93
N HIS A 108 20.87 9.20 14.52
CA HIS A 108 20.44 10.57 14.24
C HIS A 108 21.51 11.57 14.73
N PRO A 109 21.90 12.56 13.91
CA PRO A 109 23.08 13.41 14.17
C PRO A 109 22.98 14.24 15.45
N THR A 110 21.75 14.55 15.90
CA THR A 110 21.49 15.33 17.12
C THR A 110 20.75 14.55 18.20
N ASP A 111 20.39 13.28 17.95
CA ASP A 111 19.66 12.45 18.92
C ASP A 111 20.13 10.99 18.82
N GLY A 112 21.18 10.64 19.57
CA GLY A 112 21.77 9.30 19.52
C GLY A 112 20.82 8.15 19.93
N ARG A 113 19.61 8.45 20.44
CA ARG A 113 18.58 7.45 20.74
C ARG A 113 17.69 7.11 19.54
N THR A 114 17.74 7.93 18.49
CA THR A 114 16.95 7.75 17.27
C THR A 114 17.80 7.12 16.17
N THR A 115 17.30 6.03 15.58
CA THR A 115 17.90 5.41 14.40
C THR A 115 17.21 5.92 13.13
N LEU A 116 18.01 6.45 12.21
CA LEU A 116 17.61 6.79 10.85
C LEU A 116 17.74 5.58 9.94
N ILE A 117 16.82 5.45 9.00
CA ILE A 117 16.95 4.59 7.83
C ILE A 117 17.28 5.52 6.66
N GLU A 118 18.35 5.26 5.94
CA GLU A 118 18.79 6.06 4.81
C GLU A 118 18.91 5.21 3.55
N LEU A 119 18.48 5.76 2.40
CA LEU A 119 18.69 5.11 1.11
C LEU A 119 20.17 5.11 0.71
N THR A 120 20.65 4.00 0.19
CA THR A 120 21.92 3.99 -0.55
C THR A 120 21.74 4.54 -1.97
N ALA A 121 22.84 4.75 -2.70
CA ALA A 121 22.77 5.10 -4.12
C ALA A 121 22.04 4.02 -4.95
N ASP A 122 22.29 2.75 -4.63
CA ASP A 122 21.63 1.61 -5.27
C ASP A 122 20.14 1.54 -4.89
N GLY A 123 19.81 1.80 -3.62
CA GLY A 123 18.44 1.95 -3.15
C GLY A 123 17.66 3.01 -3.92
N ARG A 124 18.25 4.21 -4.08
CA ARG A 124 17.66 5.30 -4.88
C ARG A 124 17.42 4.88 -6.33
N THR A 125 18.41 4.23 -6.94
CA THR A 125 18.33 3.76 -8.33
C THR A 125 17.23 2.71 -8.50
N LEU A 126 17.14 1.75 -7.58
CA LEU A 126 16.12 0.71 -7.61
C LEU A 126 14.72 1.29 -7.39
N ALA A 127 14.57 2.19 -6.41
CA ALA A 127 13.31 2.88 -6.12
C ALA A 127 12.78 3.60 -7.36
N LYS A 128 13.65 4.35 -8.06
CA LYS A 128 13.30 5.05 -9.30
C LYS A 128 12.81 4.09 -10.40
N LYS A 129 13.52 2.98 -10.61
CA LYS A 129 13.16 1.99 -11.63
C LYS A 129 11.84 1.29 -11.31
N ALA A 130 11.66 0.86 -10.06
CA ALA A 130 10.44 0.22 -9.60
C ALA A 130 9.23 1.17 -9.66
N THR A 131 9.41 2.44 -9.27
CA THR A 131 8.37 3.48 -9.37
C THR A 131 7.94 3.71 -10.81
N ALA A 132 8.89 3.81 -11.74
CA ALA A 132 8.57 3.97 -13.16
C ALA A 132 7.77 2.78 -13.70
N ALA A 133 8.11 1.55 -13.30
CA ALA A 133 7.38 0.35 -13.70
C ALA A 133 5.95 0.33 -13.12
N LEU A 134 5.78 0.67 -11.84
CA LEU A 134 4.45 0.74 -11.22
C LEU A 134 3.59 1.86 -11.81
N ASN A 135 4.17 3.02 -12.11
CA ASN A 135 3.46 4.09 -12.80
C ASN A 135 2.94 3.63 -14.16
N ALA A 136 3.76 2.93 -14.96
CA ALA A 136 3.38 2.50 -16.30
C ALA A 136 2.40 1.32 -16.31
N GLU A 137 2.57 0.36 -15.42
CA GLU A 137 1.87 -0.94 -15.49
C GLU A 137 0.73 -1.09 -14.48
N VAL A 138 0.71 -0.28 -13.41
CA VAL A 138 -0.32 -0.37 -12.36
C VAL A 138 -1.08 0.93 -12.22
N PHE A 139 -0.41 2.04 -11.91
CA PHE A 139 -1.12 3.29 -11.57
C PHE A 139 -1.73 3.95 -12.81
N GLY A 140 -1.01 4.03 -13.92
CA GLY A 140 -1.53 4.50 -15.21
C GLY A 140 -2.52 3.54 -15.87
N LYS A 141 -2.64 2.30 -15.36
CA LYS A 141 -3.59 1.27 -15.81
C LYS A 141 -4.43 0.76 -14.64
N SER A 142 -4.85 1.68 -13.77
CA SER A 142 -5.55 1.35 -12.52
C SER A 142 -6.82 0.52 -12.77
N GLY A 143 -7.50 0.81 -13.88
CA GLY A 143 -8.78 0.20 -14.25
C GLY A 143 -9.99 0.95 -13.68
N PHE A 144 -9.77 2.08 -13.01
CA PHE A 144 -10.83 3.00 -12.57
C PHE A 144 -11.01 4.10 -13.63
N GLY A 145 -12.26 4.54 -13.85
CA GLY A 145 -12.52 5.76 -14.63
C GLY A 145 -12.08 6.99 -13.85
N ASP A 146 -11.83 8.11 -14.54
CA ASP A 146 -11.34 9.33 -13.90
C ASP A 146 -12.29 9.83 -12.80
N ASP A 147 -13.60 9.84 -13.06
CA ASP A 147 -14.63 10.21 -12.07
C ASP A 147 -14.69 9.24 -10.87
N ASP A 148 -14.35 7.96 -11.08
CA ASP A 148 -14.33 6.96 -10.01
C ASP A 148 -13.14 7.17 -9.08
N VAL A 149 -12.00 7.65 -9.58
CA VAL A 149 -10.78 7.85 -8.78
C VAL A 149 -11.03 8.88 -7.67
N ASP A 150 -11.59 10.04 -8.03
CA ASP A 150 -11.91 11.09 -7.06
C ASP A 150 -12.97 10.63 -6.07
N HIS A 151 -13.98 9.89 -6.55
CA HIS A 151 -15.01 9.32 -5.69
C HIS A 151 -14.43 8.31 -4.68
N LEU A 152 -13.54 7.42 -5.13
CA LEU A 152 -12.88 6.43 -4.29
C LEU A 152 -11.99 7.09 -3.25
N ILE A 153 -11.16 8.06 -3.64
CA ILE A 153 -10.29 8.81 -2.72
C ILE A 153 -11.13 9.48 -1.65
N ARG A 154 -12.25 10.10 -2.02
CA ARG A 154 -13.15 10.76 -1.07
C ARG A 154 -13.82 9.77 -0.12
N VAL A 155 -14.42 8.69 -0.63
CA VAL A 155 -15.14 7.70 0.19
C VAL A 155 -14.21 6.97 1.13
N LEU A 156 -13.08 6.45 0.63
CA LEU A 156 -12.09 5.76 1.45
C LEU A 156 -11.37 6.72 2.39
N GLY A 157 -11.15 7.97 1.97
CA GLY A 157 -10.59 9.01 2.82
C GLY A 157 -11.45 9.31 4.03
N THR A 158 -12.78 9.44 3.86
CA THR A 158 -13.71 9.60 4.99
C THR A 158 -13.63 8.41 5.95
N PHE A 159 -13.68 7.18 5.44
CA PHE A 159 -13.57 5.98 6.28
C PHE A 159 -12.27 5.96 7.09
N ARG A 160 -11.14 6.30 6.46
CA ARG A 160 -9.83 6.34 7.12
C ARG A 160 -9.75 7.42 8.20
N ARG A 161 -10.33 8.60 7.96
CA ARG A 161 -10.43 9.66 8.98
C ARG A 161 -11.26 9.20 10.18
N ASP A 162 -12.43 8.61 9.93
CA ASP A 162 -13.31 8.12 10.99
C ASP A 162 -12.64 6.99 11.82
N ALA A 163 -11.73 6.23 11.19
CA ALA A 163 -10.90 5.22 11.86
C ALA A 163 -9.69 5.82 12.63
N GLY A 164 -9.42 7.12 12.49
CA GLY A 164 -8.34 7.81 13.19
C GLY A 164 -6.97 7.77 12.49
N ASP A 165 -6.90 7.43 11.20
CA ASP A 165 -5.63 7.43 10.45
C ASP A 165 -4.99 8.84 10.40
N PHE A 166 -5.82 9.89 10.31
CA PHE A 166 -5.41 11.29 10.25
C PHE A 166 -6.57 12.25 10.59
N THR A 167 -6.23 13.47 10.99
CA THR A 167 -7.15 14.60 11.17
C THR A 167 -7.00 15.60 10.01
N GLU A 168 -8.03 16.39 9.70
CA GLU A 168 -7.84 17.57 8.85
C GLU A 168 -7.00 18.61 9.62
N GLU A 169 -5.93 19.11 8.99
CA GLU A 169 -5.27 20.37 9.40
C GLU A 169 -6.06 21.56 8.85
#